data_AF-B4XQL7-F1
#
_entry.id   AF-B4XQL7-F1
#
_cell.length_a   1.000
_cell.length_b   1.000
_cell.length_c   1.000
_cell.angle_alpha   90.00
_cell.angle_beta   90.00
_cell.angle_gamma   90.00
#
_symmetry.space_group_name_H-M   'P 1'
#
loop_
_entity.id
_entity.type
_entity.pdbx_description
1 polymer ?
#
loop_
_entity_poly.entity_id
_entity_poly.type
_entity_poly.pdbx_seq_one_letter_code
_entity_poly.pdbx_strand_id
1 'polypeptide(L)' 'SETFTVRKISNSVGVERTFPVHTPRIAKLEVIRRGKVRRAKLYYLRNLRGKAARIKEIR' A
#
# COMPACT_ATOMS: atom_id res chain seq x y z
N SER A 1 -13.06 -8.58 -12.11
CA SER A 1 -12.76 -8.72 -10.67
C SER A 1 -11.65 -7.78 -10.29
N GLU A 2 -11.87 -6.89 -9.32
CA GLU A 2 -10.91 -5.85 -8.93
C GLU A 2 -10.26 -6.18 -7.59
N THR A 3 -8.96 -5.95 -7.50
CA THR A 3 -8.16 -6.23 -6.30
C THR A 3 -7.18 -5.12 -6.01
N PHE A 4 -6.85 -4.93 -4.74
CA PHE A 4 -5.79 -4.02 -4.32
C PHE A 4 -4.82 -4.72 -3.37
N THR A 5 -3.56 -4.31 -3.38
CA THR A 5 -2.51 -4.86 -2.53
C THR A 5 -2.04 -3.82 -1.53
N VAL A 6 -2.05 -4.18 -0.25
CA VAL A 6 -1.53 -3.37 0.86
C VAL A 6 -0.18 -3.94 1.28
N ARG A 7 0.83 -3.07 1.39
CA ARG A 7 2.16 -3.41 1.91
C ARG A 7 2.39 -2.72 3.26
N LYS A 8 2.80 -3.49 4.26
CA LYS A 8 3.19 -2.99 5.59
C LYS A 8 4.46 -3.70 6.04
N ILE A 9 5.31 -3.01 6.80
CA ILE A 9 6.37 -3.66 7.58
C ILE A 9 5.82 -3.90 8.99
N SER A 10 5.81 -5.16 9.42
CA SER A 10 5.35 -5.58 10.74
C SER A 10 6.46 -6.39 11.40
N ASN A 11 6.88 -6.02 12.61
CA ASN A 11 7.97 -6.69 13.33
C ASN A 11 9.22 -6.93 12.45
N SER A 12 9.65 -5.89 11.72
CA SER A 12 10.78 -5.94 10.78
C SER A 12 10.62 -6.86 9.56
N VAL A 13 9.46 -7.49 9.37
CA VAL A 13 9.14 -8.33 8.21
C VAL A 13 8.20 -7.59 7.27
N GLY A 14 8.51 -7.60 5.97
CA GLY A 14 7.64 -7.03 4.94
C GLY A 14 6.46 -7.95 4.63
N VAL A 15 5.24 -7.48 4.91
CA VAL A 15 4.00 -8.21 4.68
C VAL A 15 3.22 -7.54 3.55
N GLU A 16 2.79 -8.33 2.58
CA GLU A 16 1.88 -7.91 1.51
C GLU A 16 0.58 -8.70 1.61
N ARG A 17 -0.56 -8.01 1.49
CA ARG A 17 -1.89 -8.64 1.46
C ARG A 17 -2.69 -8.09 0.29
N THR A 18 -3.28 -8.99 -0.49
CA THR A 18 -4.15 -8.64 -1.61
C THR A 18 -5.59 -8.91 -1.22
N PHE A 19 -6.46 -7.94 -1.44
CA PHE A 19 -7.88 -8.02 -1.13
C PHE A 19 -8.72 -7.75 -2.38
N PRO A 20 -9.83 -8.48 -2.58
CA PRO A 20 -10.86 -8.08 -3.52
C PRO A 20 -11.55 -6.79 -3.05
N VAL A 21 -11.85 -5.87 -3.97
CA VAL A 21 -12.51 -4.59 -3.64
C VAL A 21 -13.92 -4.81 -3.05
N HIS A 22 -14.66 -5.77 -3.60
CA HIS A 22 -16.06 -6.02 -3.25
C HIS A 22 -16.26 -7.21 -2.30
N THR A 23 -15.28 -7.47 -1.41
CA THR A 23 -15.41 -8.57 -0.45
C THR A 23 -16.25 -8.18 0.76
N PRO A 24 -17.17 -9.04 1.25
CA PRO A 24 -17.92 -8.78 2.48
C PRO A 24 -17.04 -8.86 3.74
N ARG A 25 -15.80 -9.34 3.62
CA ARG A 25 -14.85 -9.45 4.75
C ARG A 25 -14.30 -8.10 5.21
N ILE A 26 -14.42 -7.04 4.41
CA ILE A 26 -13.92 -5.70 4.76
C ILE A 26 -15.12 -4.84 5.15
N ALA A 27 -15.15 -4.41 6.41
CA ALA A 27 -16.23 -3.55 6.92
C ALA A 27 -16.14 -2.11 6.41
N LYS A 28 -14.93 -1.54 6.36
CA LYS A 28 -14.70 -0.16 5.94
C LYS A 28 -13.29 0.01 5.38
N LEU A 29 -13.16 0.86 4.36
CA LEU A 29 -11.87 1.32 3.83
C LEU A 29 -11.80 2.85 3.97
N GLU A 30 -10.80 3.34 4.69
CA GLU A 30 -10.57 4.77 4.87
C GLU A 30 -9.21 5.18 4.27
N VAL A 31 -9.22 6.28 3.53
CA VAL A 31 -8.00 6.87 2.98
C VAL A 31 -7.42 7.83 4.00
N ILE A 32 -6.36 7.40 4.69
CA ILE A 32 -5.69 8.24 5.70
C ILE A 32 -4.91 9.37 5.02
N ARG A 33 -4.16 9.07 3.95
CA ARG A 33 -3.27 10.02 3.26
C ARG A 33 -3.17 9.71 1.77
N ARG A 34 -2.97 10.74 0.94
CA ARG A 34 -2.77 10.60 -0.51
C ARG A 34 -1.31 10.87 -0.89
N GLY A 35 -0.60 9.84 -1.34
CA GLY A 35 0.79 9.95 -1.78
C GLY A 35 0.92 10.28 -3.27
N LYS A 36 1.92 11.10 -3.63
CA LYS A 36 2.29 11.38 -5.02
C LYS A 36 3.19 10.27 -5.54
N VAL A 37 2.69 9.50 -6.50
CA VAL A 37 3.43 8.43 -7.17
C VAL A 37 3.44 8.63 -8.68
N ARG A 38 4.46 8.11 -9.36
CA ARG A 38 4.60 8.19 -10.83
C ARG A 38 4.16 6.91 -11.53
N ARG A 39 4.17 5.76 -10.82
CA ARG A 39 3.86 4.43 -11.37
C ARG A 39 2.59 3.91 -10.70
N ALA A 40 1.72 3.25 -11.47
CA ALA A 40 0.56 2.55 -10.91
C ALA A 40 0.97 1.33 -10.09
N LYS A 41 2.01 0.60 -10.54
CA LYS A 41 2.57 -0.55 -9.82
C LYS A 41 3.79 -0.12 -9.00
N LEU A 42 3.68 -0.24 -7.67
CA LEU A 42 4.68 0.22 -6.71
C LEU A 42 5.65 -0.89 -6.23
N TYR A 43 5.91 -1.90 -7.06
CA TYR A 43 6.76 -3.04 -6.67
C TYR A 43 8.19 -2.65 -6.28
N TYR A 44 8.69 -1.51 -6.78
CA TYR A 44 10.01 -0.99 -6.40
C TYR A 44 10.11 -0.68 -4.89
N LEU A 45 9.00 -0.45 -4.20
CA LEU A 45 8.96 -0.26 -2.74
C LEU A 45 9.33 -1.53 -1.96
N ARG A 46 9.42 -2.70 -2.61
CA ARG A 46 9.88 -3.95 -1.98
C ARG A 46 11.34 -3.88 -1.57
N ASN A 47 12.15 -3.22 -2.40
CA ASN A 47 13.60 -3.14 -2.23
C ASN A 47 14.03 -1.90 -1.41
N LEU A 48 13.11 -0.95 -1.20
CA LEU A 48 13.37 0.27 -0.45
C LEU A 48 13.05 0.09 1.03
N ARG A 49 13.85 0.71 1.90
CA ARG A 49 13.66 0.73 3.36
C ARG A 49 13.89 2.14 3.93
N GLY A 50 13.34 2.39 5.12
CA GLY A 50 13.52 3.65 5.84
C GLY A 50 13.04 4.88 5.06
N LYS A 51 13.87 5.94 5.05
CA LYS A 51 13.55 7.23 4.41
C LYS A 51 13.25 7.10 2.90
N ALA A 52 13.90 6.16 2.21
CA ALA A 52 13.73 5.97 0.77
C ALA A 52 12.37 5.37 0.39
N ALA A 53 11.73 4.62 1.29
CA ALA A 53 10.40 4.05 1.07
C ALA A 53 9.26 5.06 1.34
N ARG A 54 9.57 6.25 1.87
CA ARG A 54 8.56 7.25 2.24
C ARG A 54 8.06 7.99 1.00
N ILE A 55 6.76 7.90 0.76
CA ILE A 55 6.11 8.60 -0.34
C ILE A 55 5.75 10.02 0.10
N LYS A 56 6.03 11.00 -0.76
CA LYS A 56 5.64 12.41 -0.53
C LYS A 56 4.13 12.56 -0.66
N GLU A 57 3.51 13.29 0.25
CA GLU A 57 2.08 13.57 0.21
C GLU A 57 1.74 14.60 -0.88
N ILE A 58 0.58 14.42 -1.52
CA ILE A 58 -0.02 15.44 -2.39
C ILE A 58 -0.72 16.42 -1.44
N ARG A 59 -0.13 17.60 -1.26
CA ARG A 59 -0.84 18.78 -0.76
C ARG A 59 -1.48 19.50 -1.94
#